data_AF-A0ABD3FM47-F1
#
_entry.id   AF-A0ABD3FM47-F1
#
_cell.length_a   1.000
_cell.length_b   1.000
_cell.length_c   1.000
_cell.angle_alpha   90.00
_cell.angle_beta   90.00
_cell.angle_gamma   90.00
#
_symmetry.space_group_name_H-M   'P 1'
#
loop_
_entity.id
_entity.type
_entity.pdbx_description
1 polymer ?
#
loop_
_entity_poly.entity_id
_entity_poly.type
_entity_poly.pdbx_seq_one_letter_code
_entity_poly.pdbx_strand_id
1 'polypeptide(L)'
;MHRFPWRVHPQTRNANVIRQLKKQIKKKTRPPEFKLIPKVLQKWKRKRDQDDWIQGQQSQTPLQLWEHDNALTNFQVWVAYRMAAVQLNVFYEGWEDDKSCPLDTGCTTNGRNIAHIAWHCVRAQAWWLRILEHWLGNEVTQADLKHYKDYFGTHGTSHRGAAEEAHFIGT
;
A
#
# COMPACT_ATOMS: atom_id res chain seq x y z
N MET A 1 5.60 3.63 30.17
CA MET A 1 4.57 2.73 30.77
C MET A 1 4.38 2.90 32.29
N HIS A 2 4.90 3.98 32.92
CA HIS A 2 4.95 4.10 34.40
C HIS A 2 3.87 5.03 35.01
N ARG A 3 2.94 5.58 34.22
CA ARG A 3 2.02 6.66 34.64
C ARG A 3 0.54 6.25 34.71
N PHE A 4 0.21 4.98 34.95
CA PHE A 4 -1.18 4.56 35.16
C PHE A 4 -1.32 3.75 36.45
N PRO A 5 -2.33 4.00 37.32
CA PRO A 5 -2.48 3.24 38.56
C PRO A 5 -2.96 1.83 38.24
N TRP A 6 -2.03 0.90 38.04
CA TRP A 6 -2.33 -0.52 37.93
C TRP A 6 -2.71 -1.05 39.31
N ARG A 7 -3.93 -1.56 39.46
CA ARG A 7 -4.45 -2.02 40.76
C ARG A 7 -4.70 -3.51 40.70
N VAL A 8 -4.17 -4.26 41.66
CA VAL A 8 -4.44 -5.70 41.81
C VAL A 8 -5.22 -5.89 43.10
N HIS A 9 -6.21 -6.77 43.10
CA HIS A 9 -7.01 -7.01 44.31
C HIS A 9 -6.12 -7.60 45.42
N PRO A 10 -6.23 -7.15 46.68
CA PRO A 10 -5.35 -7.61 47.77
C PRO A 10 -5.35 -9.13 47.98
N GLN A 11 -6.44 -9.79 47.64
CA GLN A 11 -6.60 -11.25 47.76
C GLN A 11 -6.02 -12.04 46.58
N THR A 12 -5.36 -11.37 45.63
CA THR A 12 -4.76 -12.02 44.46
C THR A 12 -3.48 -12.73 44.86
N ARG A 13 -3.44 -14.06 44.73
CA ARG A 13 -2.21 -14.85 44.90
C ARG A 13 -1.07 -14.30 44.05
N ASN A 14 0.16 -14.25 44.59
CA ASN A 14 1.37 -13.72 43.92
C ASN A 14 1.56 -14.27 42.50
N ALA A 15 1.33 -15.57 42.28
CA ALA A 15 1.44 -16.20 40.97
C ALA A 15 0.52 -15.59 39.89
N ASN A 16 -0.57 -14.93 40.29
CA ASN A 16 -1.58 -14.36 39.40
C ASN A 16 -1.50 -12.85 39.21
N VAL A 17 -0.62 -12.16 39.95
CA VAL A 17 -0.47 -10.70 39.93
C VAL A 17 -0.09 -10.22 38.54
N ILE A 18 0.96 -10.80 37.94
CA ILE A 18 1.42 -10.45 36.58
C ILE A 18 0.34 -10.70 35.53
N ARG A 19 -0.42 -11.79 35.67
CA ARG A 19 -1.51 -12.14 34.76
C ARG A 19 -2.64 -11.10 34.81
N GLN A 20 -2.99 -10.61 36.01
CA GLN A 20 -4.01 -9.56 36.16
C GLN A 20 -3.53 -8.21 35.63
N LEU A 21 -2.28 -7.83 35.91
CA LEU A 21 -1.67 -6.61 35.38
C LEU A 21 -1.66 -6.62 33.84
N LYS A 22 -1.22 -7.73 33.23
CA LYS A 22 -1.24 -7.90 31.76
C LYS A 22 -2.66 -7.84 31.17
N LYS A 23 -3.68 -8.34 31.87
CA LYS A 23 -5.09 -8.22 31.44
C LYS A 23 -5.56 -6.76 31.45
N GLN A 24 -5.20 -5.99 32.47
CA GLN A 24 -5.54 -4.57 32.55
C GLN A 24 -4.84 -3.75 31.46
N ILE A 25 -3.55 -4.03 31.23
CA ILE A 25 -2.80 -3.44 30.12
C ILE A 25 -3.51 -3.77 28.80
N LYS A 26 -3.78 -5.06 28.51
CA LYS A 26 -4.48 -5.47 27.29
C LYS A 26 -5.86 -4.84 27.14
N LYS A 27 -6.65 -4.73 28.21
CA LYS A 27 -7.99 -4.11 28.17
C LYS A 27 -7.92 -2.62 27.82
N LYS A 28 -6.82 -1.96 28.22
CA LYS A 28 -6.63 -0.52 28.07
C LYS A 28 -5.86 -0.14 26.81
N THR A 29 -4.94 -0.99 26.35
CA THR A 29 -4.20 -0.82 25.10
C THR A 29 -4.90 -1.45 23.91
N ARG A 30 -5.86 -2.38 24.10
CA ARG A 30 -6.84 -2.69 23.06
C ARG A 30 -7.79 -1.50 22.97
N PRO A 31 -7.74 -0.70 21.90
CA PRO A 31 -8.66 0.40 21.78
C PRO A 31 -10.06 -0.14 21.46
N PRO A 32 -11.13 0.66 21.59
CA PRO A 32 -12.44 0.37 21.00
C PRO A 32 -12.38 0.09 19.49
N GLU A 33 -11.26 0.45 18.84
CA GLU A 33 -10.91 0.25 17.44
C GLU A 33 -10.94 -1.21 16.96
N PHE A 34 -10.93 -2.21 17.85
CA PHE A 34 -11.26 -3.59 17.44
C PHE A 34 -12.68 -3.70 16.84
N LYS A 35 -13.60 -2.80 17.21
CA LYS A 35 -14.93 -2.66 16.56
C LYS A 35 -14.86 -1.93 15.21
N LEU A 36 -13.76 -1.24 14.92
CA LEU A 36 -13.50 -0.59 13.63
C LEU A 36 -12.83 -1.53 12.64
N ILE A 37 -12.19 -2.64 13.07
CA ILE A 37 -11.56 -3.61 12.17
C ILE A 37 -12.54 -4.07 11.08
N PRO A 38 -13.79 -4.49 11.37
CA PRO A 38 -14.74 -4.84 10.31
C PRO A 38 -15.04 -3.68 9.34
N LYS A 39 -15.14 -2.44 9.85
CA LYS A 39 -15.37 -1.25 9.02
C LYS A 39 -14.16 -0.90 8.15
N VAL A 40 -12.95 -1.05 8.68
CA VAL A 40 -11.69 -0.86 7.94
C VAL A 40 -11.56 -1.93 6.87
N LEU A 41 -11.79 -3.20 7.21
CA LEU A 41 -11.80 -4.31 6.25
C LEU A 41 -12.85 -4.13 5.16
N GLN A 42 -14.06 -3.66 5.50
CA GLN A 42 -15.11 -3.36 4.53
C GLN A 42 -14.74 -2.17 3.63
N LYS A 43 -14.13 -1.12 4.19
CA LYS A 43 -13.60 0.02 3.43
C LYS A 43 -12.50 -0.42 2.47
N TRP A 44 -11.60 -1.30 2.91
CA TRP A 44 -10.53 -1.86 2.09
C TRP A 44 -11.09 -2.73 0.98
N LYS A 45 -12.02 -3.65 1.31
CA LYS A 45 -12.74 -4.46 0.34
C LYS A 45 -13.43 -3.61 -0.74
N ARG A 46 -14.15 -2.55 -0.35
CA ARG A 46 -14.80 -1.65 -1.31
C ARG A 46 -13.80 -0.95 -2.23
N LYS A 47 -12.65 -0.51 -1.71
CA LYS A 47 -11.61 0.13 -2.53
C LYS A 47 -10.93 -0.86 -3.47
N ARG A 48 -10.70 -2.08 -2.97
CA ARG A 48 -10.17 -3.20 -3.74
C ARG A 48 -11.08 -3.53 -4.93
N ASP A 49 -12.38 -3.65 -4.69
CA ASP A 49 -13.36 -4.01 -5.71
C ASP A 49 -13.62 -2.85 -6.72
N GLN A 50 -13.03 -1.66 -6.51
CA GLN A 50 -13.17 -0.49 -7.39
C GLN A 50 -11.97 -0.27 -8.31
N ASP A 51 -10.86 -0.98 -8.09
CA ASP A 51 -9.60 -0.71 -8.76
C ASP A 51 -8.74 -1.98 -8.88
N ASP A 52 -8.57 -2.47 -10.10
CA ASP A 52 -7.87 -3.72 -10.40
C ASP A 52 -6.40 -3.69 -9.94
N TRP A 53 -5.76 -2.52 -9.94
CA TRP A 53 -4.38 -2.38 -9.47
C TRP A 53 -4.29 -2.50 -7.95
N ILE A 54 -5.23 -1.89 -7.22
CA ILE A 54 -5.35 -2.07 -5.77
C ILE A 54 -5.73 -3.51 -5.44
N GLN A 55 -6.60 -4.14 -6.23
CA GLN A 55 -6.96 -5.55 -6.07
C GLN A 55 -5.76 -6.48 -6.21
N GLY A 56 -5.01 -6.32 -7.29
CA GLY A 56 -3.83 -7.12 -7.55
C GLY A 56 -2.80 -6.99 -6.41
N GLN A 57 -2.46 -5.77 -6.01
CA GLN A 57 -1.53 -5.53 -4.91
C GLN A 57 -2.00 -6.08 -3.55
N GLN A 58 -3.28 -5.94 -3.21
CA GLN A 58 -3.81 -6.48 -1.94
C GLN A 58 -3.97 -8.01 -1.93
N SER A 59 -3.84 -8.65 -3.10
CA SER A 59 -3.83 -10.11 -3.21
C SER A 59 -2.45 -10.73 -2.93
N GLN A 60 -1.39 -9.91 -2.88
CA GLN A 60 -0.02 -10.37 -2.70
C GLN A 60 0.32 -10.55 -1.22
N THR A 61 1.03 -11.62 -0.90
CA THR A 61 1.66 -11.77 0.42
C THR A 61 2.91 -10.89 0.53
N PRO A 62 3.35 -10.53 1.75
CA PRO A 62 4.62 -9.85 1.94
C PRO A 62 5.84 -10.61 1.41
N LEU A 63 5.75 -11.93 1.20
CA LEU A 63 6.85 -12.65 0.55
C LEU A 63 6.84 -12.38 -0.95
N GLN A 64 5.67 -12.55 -1.59
CA GLN A 64 5.50 -12.35 -3.04
C GLN A 64 5.81 -10.91 -3.48
N LEU A 65 5.43 -9.92 -2.68
CA LEU A 65 5.73 -8.53 -2.98
C LEU A 65 7.26 -8.22 -2.92
N TRP A 66 8.04 -9.03 -2.19
CA TRP A 66 9.50 -8.92 -2.08
C TRP A 66 10.24 -9.89 -3.01
N GLU A 67 9.55 -10.87 -3.61
CA GLU A 67 10.07 -11.75 -4.66
C GLU A 67 9.98 -11.03 -6.01
N HIS A 68 10.88 -10.08 -6.23
CA HIS A 68 10.93 -9.26 -7.44
C HIS A 68 12.23 -9.42 -8.25
N ASP A 69 12.98 -10.52 -8.05
CA ASP A 69 14.20 -10.87 -8.78
C ASP A 69 15.21 -9.72 -8.99
N ASN A 70 15.38 -8.87 -7.98
CA ASN A 70 16.19 -7.63 -8.04
C ASN A 70 15.78 -6.62 -9.14
N ALA A 71 14.64 -6.80 -9.81
CA ALA A 71 14.11 -5.85 -10.78
C ALA A 71 13.69 -4.51 -10.14
N LEU A 72 13.42 -4.52 -8.84
CA LEU A 72 13.09 -3.34 -8.04
C LEU A 72 14.02 -3.23 -6.83
N THR A 73 14.19 -2.02 -6.32
CA THR A 73 14.84 -1.79 -5.02
C THR A 73 13.83 -1.95 -3.89
N ASN A 74 14.31 -2.31 -2.69
CA ASN A 74 13.48 -2.36 -1.48
C ASN A 74 12.66 -1.07 -1.26
N PHE A 75 13.23 0.09 -1.59
CA PHE A 75 12.53 1.37 -1.47
C PHE A 75 11.32 1.46 -2.42
N GLN A 76 11.48 1.05 -3.67
CA GLN A 76 10.43 1.06 -4.69
C GLN A 76 9.26 0.14 -4.31
N VAL A 77 9.59 -1.07 -3.83
CA VAL A 77 8.60 -2.03 -3.30
C VAL A 77 7.82 -1.43 -2.14
N TRP A 78 8.50 -0.76 -1.20
CA TRP A 78 7.86 -0.11 -0.06
C TRP A 78 6.92 1.02 -0.46
N VAL A 79 7.29 1.83 -1.46
CA VAL A 79 6.45 2.92 -1.96
C VAL A 79 5.20 2.35 -2.64
N ALA A 80 5.35 1.33 -3.50
CA ALA A 80 4.24 0.65 -4.15
C ALA A 80 3.25 0.03 -3.14
N TYR A 81 3.77 -0.69 -2.16
CA TYR A 81 2.98 -1.26 -1.07
C TYR A 81 2.16 -0.21 -0.32
N ARG A 82 2.78 0.91 0.08
CA ARG A 82 2.09 1.97 0.83
C ARG A 82 1.01 2.66 0.00
N MET A 83 1.24 2.82 -1.30
CA MET A 83 0.20 3.31 -2.23
C MET A 83 -0.98 2.33 -2.29
N ALA A 84 -0.73 1.04 -2.48
CA ALA A 84 -1.78 0.03 -2.62
C ALA A 84 -2.55 -0.27 -1.33
N ALA A 85 -1.87 -0.25 -0.18
CA ALA A 85 -2.49 -0.35 1.13
C ALA A 85 -3.30 0.92 1.50
N VAL A 86 -3.27 1.94 0.64
CA VAL A 86 -3.90 3.25 0.86
C VAL A 86 -3.46 3.87 2.20
N GLN A 87 -2.20 3.61 2.56
CA GLN A 87 -1.57 4.12 3.78
C GLN A 87 -0.97 5.52 3.57
N LEU A 88 -0.84 5.95 2.32
CA LEU A 88 -0.56 7.34 2.00
C LEU A 88 -1.85 8.14 2.18
N ASN A 89 -1.89 8.92 3.26
CA ASN A 89 -2.89 9.96 3.43
C ASN A 89 -2.62 11.05 2.40
N VAL A 90 -3.41 11.09 1.34
CA VAL A 90 -3.33 12.14 0.30
C VAL A 90 -4.08 13.39 0.77
N PHE A 91 -3.96 13.76 2.06
CA PHE A 91 -4.65 14.93 2.59
C PHE A 91 -3.95 16.20 2.11
N TYR A 92 -4.71 17.13 1.54
CA TYR A 92 -4.29 18.49 1.23
C TYR A 92 -5.44 19.47 1.53
N GLU A 93 -5.11 20.73 1.77
CA GLU A 93 -6.07 21.79 2.11
C GLU A 93 -7.05 22.04 0.94
N GLY A 94 -8.35 22.14 1.23
CA GLY A 94 -9.42 22.26 0.20
C GLY A 94 -9.96 20.93 -0.36
N TRP A 95 -9.52 19.78 0.18
CA TRP A 95 -9.95 18.43 -0.24
C TRP A 95 -11.47 18.20 -0.24
N GLU A 96 -12.21 18.83 0.68
CA GLU A 96 -13.66 18.62 0.79
C GLU A 96 -14.45 19.39 -0.28
N ASP A 97 -13.93 20.53 -0.74
CA ASP A 97 -14.66 21.51 -1.56
C ASP A 97 -14.51 21.27 -3.08
N ASP A 98 -13.38 20.72 -3.55
CA ASP A 98 -13.11 20.55 -4.99
C ASP A 98 -12.74 19.11 -5.36
N LYS A 99 -13.54 18.50 -6.26
CA LYS A 99 -13.32 17.12 -6.74
C LYS A 99 -12.31 16.94 -7.85
N SER A 100 -11.65 18.01 -8.24
CA SER A 100 -10.59 18.03 -9.22
C SER A 100 -9.37 17.21 -8.78
N CYS A 101 -8.54 16.86 -9.76
CA CYS A 101 -7.24 16.26 -9.49
C CYS A 101 -6.30 17.31 -8.88
N PRO A 102 -5.67 17.04 -7.73
CA PRO A 102 -4.77 18.02 -7.09
C PRO A 102 -3.53 18.33 -7.92
N LEU A 103 -3.16 17.41 -8.80
CA LEU A 103 -1.99 17.56 -9.64
C LEU A 103 -2.32 18.41 -10.86
N ASP A 104 -3.52 18.31 -11.43
CA ASP A 104 -3.84 18.92 -12.71
C ASP A 104 -5.29 19.42 -12.75
N THR A 105 -5.46 20.74 -12.85
CA THR A 105 -6.76 21.40 -12.94
C THR A 105 -7.48 21.14 -14.25
N GLY A 106 -6.77 20.71 -15.30
CA GLY A 106 -7.34 20.26 -16.58
C GLY A 106 -7.77 18.79 -16.58
N CYS A 107 -7.59 18.07 -15.48
CA CYS A 107 -7.92 16.66 -15.39
C CYS A 107 -9.44 16.45 -15.34
N THR A 108 -10.01 15.91 -16.42
CA THR A 108 -11.45 15.63 -16.56
C THR A 108 -11.89 14.35 -15.86
N THR A 109 -10.94 13.53 -15.40
CA THR A 109 -11.25 12.30 -14.68
C THR A 109 -11.55 12.62 -13.21
N ASN A 110 -12.75 12.26 -12.75
CA ASN A 110 -13.19 12.37 -11.34
C ASN A 110 -12.41 11.45 -10.36
N GLY A 111 -11.16 11.11 -10.69
CA GLY A 111 -10.34 10.11 -10.04
C GLY A 111 -9.71 10.59 -8.75
N ARG A 112 -10.50 10.83 -7.71
CA ARG A 112 -10.01 11.03 -6.32
C ARG A 112 -9.54 9.74 -5.66
N ASN A 113 -8.89 8.85 -6.40
CA ASN A 113 -8.37 7.60 -5.86
C ASN A 113 -6.84 7.57 -6.00
N ILE A 114 -6.19 6.82 -5.11
CA ILE A 114 -4.73 6.76 -5.08
C ILE A 114 -4.16 6.22 -6.39
N ALA A 115 -4.89 5.34 -7.07
CA ALA A 115 -4.50 4.83 -8.38
C ALA A 115 -4.50 5.91 -9.47
N HIS A 116 -5.42 6.87 -9.42
CA HIS A 116 -5.45 7.97 -10.37
C HIS A 116 -4.28 8.92 -10.13
N ILE A 117 -4.08 9.33 -8.89
CA ILE A 117 -2.97 10.23 -8.50
C ILE A 117 -1.62 9.53 -8.72
N ALA A 118 -1.56 8.20 -8.61
CA ALA A 118 -0.35 7.44 -8.88
C ALA A 118 -0.12 7.16 -10.37
N TRP A 119 -1.14 6.79 -11.15
CA TRP A 119 -0.94 6.17 -12.48
C TRP A 119 -1.74 6.77 -13.63
N HIS A 120 -2.85 7.46 -13.37
CA HIS A 120 -3.75 7.92 -14.44
C HIS A 120 -3.68 9.41 -14.71
N CYS A 121 -3.31 10.22 -13.72
CA CYS A 121 -3.10 11.64 -13.93
C CYS A 121 -1.92 11.87 -14.90
N VAL A 122 -2.09 12.76 -15.88
CA VAL A 122 -1.05 13.07 -16.88
C VAL A 122 0.24 13.53 -16.22
N ARG A 123 0.15 14.39 -15.18
CA ARG A 123 1.33 14.80 -14.41
C ARG A 123 1.96 13.67 -13.62
N ALA A 124 1.17 12.74 -13.11
CA ALA A 124 1.70 11.56 -12.42
C ALA A 124 2.44 10.64 -13.40
N GLN A 125 1.88 10.42 -14.59
CA GLN A 125 2.55 9.66 -15.65
C GLN A 125 3.86 10.32 -16.08
N ALA A 126 3.85 11.63 -16.32
CA ALA A 126 5.05 12.36 -16.67
C ALA A 126 6.14 12.26 -15.59
N TRP A 127 5.74 12.35 -14.31
CA TRP A 127 6.67 12.18 -13.19
C TRP A 127 7.23 10.76 -13.11
N TRP A 128 6.39 9.72 -13.26
CA TRP A 128 6.84 8.34 -13.28
C TRP A 128 7.77 8.04 -14.45
N LEU A 129 7.50 8.57 -15.64
CA LEU A 129 8.40 8.43 -16.78
C LEU A 129 9.80 8.94 -16.42
N ARG A 130 9.91 10.15 -15.87
CA ARG A 130 11.21 10.72 -15.46
C ARG A 130 11.91 9.88 -14.39
N ILE A 131 11.14 9.33 -13.46
CA ILE A 131 11.70 8.46 -12.42
C ILE A 131 12.20 7.14 -12.99
N LEU A 132 11.41 6.50 -13.86
CA LEU A 132 11.79 5.25 -14.50
C LEU A 132 12.99 5.47 -15.42
N GLU A 133 13.04 6.57 -16.19
CA GLU A 133 14.21 6.98 -16.98
C GLU A 133 15.46 7.09 -16.11
N HIS A 134 15.33 7.74 -14.95
CA HIS A 134 16.44 7.89 -14.02
C HIS A 134 16.88 6.56 -13.40
N TRP A 135 15.93 5.66 -13.11
CA TRP A 135 16.24 4.36 -12.50
C TRP A 135 16.83 3.35 -13.48
N LEU A 136 16.38 3.37 -14.74
CA LEU A 136 16.77 2.42 -15.77
C LEU A 136 17.94 2.92 -16.63
N GLY A 137 18.20 4.23 -16.61
CA GLY A 137 19.28 4.85 -17.39
C GLY A 137 19.02 4.91 -18.88
N ASN A 138 17.77 4.71 -19.32
CA ASN A 138 17.34 4.75 -20.71
C ASN A 138 16.03 5.53 -20.87
N GLU A 139 15.66 5.87 -22.11
CA GLU A 139 14.37 6.47 -22.39
C GLU A 139 13.23 5.46 -22.14
N VAL A 140 12.19 5.92 -21.44
CA VAL A 140 11.06 5.09 -21.05
C VAL A 140 9.83 5.59 -21.80
N THR A 141 9.11 4.68 -22.44
CA THR A 141 7.88 5.00 -23.17
C THR A 141 6.65 4.84 -22.28
N GLN A 142 5.51 5.35 -22.75
CA GLN A 142 4.22 5.12 -22.10
C GLN A 142 3.83 3.64 -22.05
N ALA A 143 4.31 2.82 -23.00
CA ALA A 143 4.09 1.38 -22.99
C ALA A 143 4.86 0.72 -21.83
N ASP A 144 6.10 1.15 -21.60
CA ASP A 144 6.93 0.68 -20.48
C ASP A 144 6.30 1.07 -19.14
N LEU A 145 5.79 2.31 -19.03
CA LEU A 145 5.08 2.75 -17.83
C LEU A 145 3.87 1.86 -17.51
N LYS A 146 3.11 1.46 -18.53
CA LYS A 146 1.98 0.53 -18.36
C LYS A 146 2.47 -0.85 -17.90
N HIS A 147 3.54 -1.37 -18.51
CA HIS A 147 4.14 -2.64 -18.10
C HIS A 147 4.60 -2.58 -16.63
N TYR A 148 5.24 -1.48 -16.20
CA TYR A 148 5.62 -1.27 -14.81
C TYR A 148 4.42 -1.22 -13.87
N LYS A 149 3.35 -0.51 -14.25
CA LYS A 149 2.11 -0.48 -13.46
C LYS A 149 1.54 -1.90 -13.27
N ASP A 150 1.49 -2.68 -14.35
CA ASP A 150 0.96 -4.04 -14.35
C ASP A 150 1.86 -4.98 -13.53
N TYR A 151 3.19 -4.82 -13.64
CA TYR A 151 4.18 -5.53 -12.81
C TYR A 151 3.93 -5.29 -11.32
N PHE A 152 3.76 -4.02 -10.91
CA PHE A 152 3.35 -3.69 -9.55
C PHE A 152 1.99 -4.33 -9.21
N GLY A 153 1.01 -4.31 -10.11
CA GLY A 153 -0.32 -4.88 -9.84
C GLY A 153 -0.33 -6.40 -9.63
N THR A 154 0.51 -7.17 -10.32
CA THR A 154 0.25 -8.61 -10.56
C THR A 154 1.22 -9.59 -9.90
N HIS A 155 2.37 -9.14 -9.37
CA HIS A 155 3.42 -10.01 -8.81
C HIS A 155 3.09 -10.76 -7.48
N GLY A 156 1.83 -11.13 -7.25
CA GLY A 156 1.43 -12.17 -6.30
C GLY A 156 0.66 -13.34 -6.91
N THR A 157 0.38 -13.32 -8.20
CA THR A 157 -0.28 -14.44 -8.90
C THR A 157 0.53 -14.86 -10.12
N SER A 158 1.59 -15.63 -9.86
CA SER A 158 2.21 -16.60 -10.78
C SER A 158 2.47 -16.18 -12.22
N HIS A 159 3.74 -15.90 -12.55
CA HIS A 159 4.36 -16.47 -13.75
C HIS A 159 5.67 -17.16 -13.39
N ARG A 160 5.57 -18.26 -12.63
CA ARG A 160 6.50 -19.39 -12.85
C ARG A 160 6.10 -20.01 -14.19
N GLY A 161 6.59 -19.44 -15.30
CA GLY A 161 6.33 -19.99 -16.63
C GLY A 161 6.46 -19.07 -17.86
N ALA A 162 7.01 -17.85 -17.78
CA ALA A 162 7.13 -17.01 -18.99
C ALA A 162 8.32 -16.02 -19.03
N ALA A 163 9.48 -16.38 -18.46
CA ALA A 163 10.69 -15.55 -18.59
C ALA A 163 11.98 -16.37 -18.79
N GLU A 164 11.88 -17.53 -19.44
CA GLU A 164 13.02 -18.23 -20.05
C GLU A 164 13.27 -17.81 -21.51
N GLU A 165 12.57 -16.80 -22.04
CA GLU A 165 12.75 -16.31 -23.43
C GLU A 165 13.17 -14.83 -23.51
N ALA A 166 14.26 -14.46 -22.82
CA ALA A 166 14.99 -13.24 -23.17
C ALA A 166 16.52 -13.42 -23.12
N HIS A 167 16.98 -14.67 -23.11
CA HIS A 167 18.40 -15.00 -23.21
C HIS A 167 18.76 -15.60 -24.57
N PHE A 168 18.16 -15.16 -25.70
CA PHE A 168 18.62 -15.65 -27.02
C PHE A 168 18.14 -14.87 -28.27
N ILE A 169 18.57 -13.63 -28.51
CA ILE A 169 18.89 -13.06 -29.85
C ILE A 169 19.75 -11.81 -29.58
N GLY A 170 21.00 -11.64 -29.99
CA GLY A 170 21.96 -12.38 -30.78
C GLY A 170 23.30 -11.62 -30.67
N THR A 171 24.38 -12.36 -30.91
CA THR A 171 25.79 -11.94 -31.16
C THR A 171 26.08 -10.46 -31.39
#